data_AF-A0A0N4Z0L8-F1
#
_entry.id   AF-A0A0N4Z0L8-F1
#
_cell.length_a   1.000
_cell.length_b   1.000
_cell.length_c   1.000
_cell.angle_alpha   90.00
_cell.angle_beta   90.00
_cell.angle_gamma   90.00
#
_symmetry.space_group_name_H-M   'P 1'
#
loop_
_entity.id
_entity.type
_entity.pdbx_description
1 polymer ?
#
loop_
_entity_poly.entity_id
_entity_poly.type
_entity_poly.pdbx_seq_one_letter_code
_entity_poly.pdbx_strand_id
1 'polypeptide(L)'
;MLVEFLISMRMRKYAMLPFFLVEGSWQFIHYPKISTIFHYFIKIEIYLCHVSIVINRFISVYLPFQYDNIWSTKNLIRTVILIVIIPLPYVVYLSISQDIVMWYEYSSAGILRLNYNKYATNLTSLVDGISCIFSGLICFVMYAIIISIAFRLWQNHKKVSTSPADKKNNYVYGTVHFKLSLISAVLFLTLLLNTVCQCLTFYAQSLGATDVILIIYDISYPVMDILYGSSPYILFLTCKDLRTELIGCIKINKGESSLKNLNITRNQNHV
;
A
#
# COMPACT_ATOMS: atom_id res chain seq x y z
N MET A 1 0.11 -0.84 -14.49
CA MET A 1 -1.12 -0.61 -13.69
C MET A 1 -0.95 0.32 -12.50
N LEU A 2 -0.33 -0.06 -11.37
CA LEU A 2 -0.29 0.81 -10.17
C LEU A 2 0.49 2.13 -10.40
N VAL A 3 1.62 2.06 -11.12
CA VAL A 3 2.41 3.24 -11.51
C VAL A 3 1.67 4.12 -12.52
N GLU A 4 1.05 3.54 -13.56
CA GLU A 4 0.25 4.30 -14.55
C GLU A 4 -0.98 4.95 -13.92
N PHE A 5 -1.59 4.28 -12.95
CA PHE A 5 -2.76 4.77 -12.23
C PHE A 5 -2.41 5.90 -11.25
N LEU A 6 -1.30 5.76 -10.52
CA LEU A 6 -0.74 6.82 -9.69
C LEU A 6 -0.36 8.03 -10.55
N ILE A 7 0.30 7.82 -11.69
CA ILE A 7 0.65 8.89 -12.64
C ILE A 7 -0.62 9.56 -13.17
N SER A 8 -1.63 8.80 -13.60
CA SER A 8 -2.93 9.28 -14.09
C SER A 8 -3.67 10.18 -13.07
N MET A 9 -3.85 9.70 -11.84
CA MET A 9 -4.55 10.46 -10.79
C MET A 9 -3.74 11.66 -10.28
N ARG A 10 -2.40 11.59 -10.35
CA ARG A 10 -1.49 12.65 -9.91
C ARG A 10 -1.28 13.73 -10.97
N MET A 11 -1.18 13.36 -12.25
CA MET A 11 -1.13 14.29 -13.38
C MET A 11 -2.34 15.22 -13.36
N ARG A 12 -3.51 14.73 -12.89
CA ARG A 12 -4.69 15.57 -12.66
C ARG A 12 -4.43 16.70 -11.67
N LYS A 13 -3.84 16.38 -10.51
CA LYS A 13 -3.62 17.33 -9.40
C LYS A 13 -2.47 18.31 -9.69
N TYR A 14 -1.44 17.89 -10.43
CA TYR A 14 -0.33 18.75 -10.84
C TYR A 14 -0.59 19.55 -12.13
N ALA A 15 -1.85 19.64 -12.57
CA ALA A 15 -2.25 20.34 -13.79
C ALA A 15 -1.50 19.90 -15.06
N MET A 16 -1.03 18.64 -15.10
CA MET A 16 -0.39 18.04 -16.27
C MET A 16 -1.37 17.24 -17.15
N LEU A 17 -2.47 16.78 -16.57
CA LEU A 17 -3.56 16.11 -17.29
C LEU A 17 -4.34 17.00 -18.27
N PRO A 18 -4.57 18.31 -18.00
CA PRO A 18 -5.21 19.23 -18.94
C PRO A 18 -4.52 19.32 -20.32
N PHE A 19 -3.22 19.00 -20.40
CA PHE A 19 -2.51 18.93 -21.68
C PHE A 19 -3.00 17.76 -22.56
N PHE A 20 -3.49 16.68 -21.94
CA PHE A 20 -3.96 15.47 -22.63
C PHE A 20 -5.48 15.38 -22.72
N LEU A 21 -6.22 15.98 -21.78
CA LEU A 21 -7.68 15.95 -21.74
C LEU A 21 -8.27 17.23 -22.34
N VAL A 22 -8.63 17.16 -23.62
CA VAL A 22 -9.40 18.21 -24.29
C VAL A 22 -10.85 18.15 -23.82
N GLU A 23 -11.39 19.30 -23.43
CA GLU A 23 -12.79 19.44 -23.00
C GLU A 23 -13.75 18.96 -24.11
N GLY A 24 -14.78 18.19 -23.72
CA GLY A 24 -15.73 17.58 -24.67
C GLY A 24 -15.24 16.31 -25.39
N SER A 25 -13.99 15.90 -25.20
CA SER A 25 -13.49 14.62 -25.73
C SER A 25 -14.10 13.42 -24.97
N TRP A 26 -14.12 12.24 -25.61
CA TRP A 26 -14.53 10.98 -24.97
C TRP A 26 -13.77 10.71 -23.67
N GLN A 27 -12.47 11.02 -23.67
CA GLN A 27 -11.60 10.86 -22.50
C GLN A 27 -12.05 11.77 -21.36
N PHE A 28 -12.42 13.02 -21.64
CA PHE A 28 -12.92 13.95 -20.62
C PHE A 28 -14.21 13.45 -19.95
N ILE A 29 -15.08 12.77 -20.71
CA ILE A 29 -16.38 12.27 -20.24
C ILE A 29 -16.23 10.98 -19.42
N HIS A 30 -15.42 10.01 -19.88
CA HIS A 30 -15.39 8.66 -19.29
C HIS A 30 -14.25 8.45 -18.29
N TYR A 31 -13.14 9.18 -18.41
CA TYR A 31 -11.99 9.05 -17.54
C TYR A 31 -12.25 9.36 -16.05
N PRO A 32 -13.14 10.32 -15.66
CA PRO A 32 -13.56 10.49 -14.27
C PRO A 32 -14.01 9.19 -13.61
N LYS A 33 -14.86 8.44 -14.31
CA LYS A 33 -15.45 7.20 -13.80
C LYS A 33 -14.43 6.07 -13.75
N ILE A 34 -13.68 5.87 -14.84
CA ILE A 34 -12.64 4.84 -14.94
C ILE A 34 -11.56 5.06 -13.86
N SER A 35 -11.06 6.29 -13.73
CA SER A 35 -10.02 6.61 -12.75
C SER A 35 -10.51 6.41 -11.32
N THR A 36 -11.76 6.75 -11.02
CA THR A 36 -12.35 6.51 -9.70
C THR A 36 -12.49 5.04 -9.38
N ILE A 37 -12.93 4.23 -10.34
CA ILE A 37 -13.06 2.78 -10.19
C ILE A 37 -11.72 2.15 -9.79
N PHE A 38 -10.66 2.43 -10.56
CA PHE A 38 -9.33 1.92 -10.25
C PHE A 38 -8.80 2.45 -8.92
N HIS A 39 -9.13 3.70 -8.57
CA HIS A 39 -8.71 4.29 -7.29
C HIS A 39 -9.19 3.46 -6.12
N TYR A 40 -10.51 3.22 -6.08
CA TYR A 40 -11.10 2.53 -4.95
C TYR A 40 -10.82 1.03 -4.97
N PHE A 41 -10.66 0.42 -6.15
CA PHE A 41 -10.19 -0.96 -6.26
C PHE A 41 -8.85 -1.14 -5.53
N ILE A 42 -7.85 -0.35 -5.92
CA ILE A 42 -6.49 -0.41 -5.34
C ILE A 42 -6.52 -0.04 -3.85
N LYS A 43 -7.34 0.93 -3.46
CA LYS A 43 -7.45 1.37 -2.07
C LYS A 43 -7.94 0.25 -1.15
N ILE A 44 -9.03 -0.42 -1.53
CA ILE A 44 -9.58 -1.55 -0.76
C ILE A 44 -8.59 -2.72 -0.77
N GLU A 45 -7.98 -3.03 -1.93
CA GLU A 45 -6.97 -4.08 -2.05
C GLU A 45 -5.82 -3.88 -1.06
N ILE A 46 -5.31 -2.65 -0.95
CA ILE A 46 -4.22 -2.30 -0.05
C ILE A 46 -4.63 -2.45 1.42
N TYR A 47 -5.85 -2.04 1.79
CA TYR A 47 -6.36 -2.27 3.15
C TYR A 47 -6.41 -3.76 3.50
N LEU A 48 -6.92 -4.60 2.59
CA LEU A 48 -6.96 -6.06 2.76
C LEU A 48 -5.56 -6.69 2.80
N CYS A 49 -4.61 -6.17 2.02
CA CYS A 49 -3.21 -6.56 2.07
C CYS A 49 -2.61 -6.26 3.45
N HIS A 50 -2.85 -5.08 4.03
CA HIS A 50 -2.37 -4.76 5.37
C HIS A 50 -2.93 -5.71 6.44
N VAL A 51 -4.22 -6.04 6.37
CA VAL A 51 -4.86 -7.03 7.25
C VAL A 51 -4.23 -8.42 7.07
N SER A 52 -4.00 -8.83 5.83
CA SER A 52 -3.39 -10.14 5.53
C SER A 52 -1.94 -10.22 6.03
N ILE A 53 -1.17 -9.14 5.87
CA ILE A 53 0.21 -9.04 6.36
C ILE A 53 0.24 -9.13 7.88
N VAL A 54 -0.61 -8.41 8.60
CA VAL A 54 -0.60 -8.45 10.06
C VAL A 54 -1.03 -9.82 10.60
N ILE A 55 -2.00 -10.48 9.96
CA ILE A 55 -2.40 -11.86 10.32
C ILE A 55 -1.24 -12.83 10.05
N ASN A 56 -0.56 -12.68 8.92
CA ASN A 56 0.62 -13.48 8.60
C ASN A 56 1.71 -13.32 9.67
N ARG A 57 2.02 -12.08 10.06
CA ARG A 57 3.02 -11.79 11.10
C ARG A 57 2.59 -12.32 12.46
N PHE A 58 1.32 -12.13 12.83
CA PHE A 58 0.77 -12.67 14.07
C PHE A 58 0.93 -14.19 14.14
N ILE A 59 0.53 -14.93 13.10
CA ILE A 59 0.68 -16.40 13.07
C ILE A 59 2.15 -16.81 13.15
N SER A 60 3.06 -16.08 12.47
CA SER A 60 4.49 -16.38 12.53
C SER A 60 5.10 -16.24 13.93
N VAL A 61 4.57 -15.33 14.75
CA VAL A 61 5.05 -15.07 16.11
C VAL A 61 4.32 -15.94 17.14
N TYR A 62 3.01 -16.15 16.97
CA TYR A 62 2.17 -16.87 17.93
C TYR A 62 2.19 -18.39 17.73
N LEU A 63 2.21 -18.87 16.48
CA LEU A 63 2.15 -20.28 16.11
C LEU A 63 3.26 -20.67 15.10
N PRO A 64 4.55 -20.52 15.45
CA PRO A 64 5.65 -20.76 14.51
C PRO A 64 5.67 -22.19 13.95
N PHE A 65 5.31 -23.21 14.75
CA PHE A 65 5.31 -24.61 14.32
C PHE A 65 4.19 -24.97 13.33
N GLN A 66 3.13 -24.17 13.27
CA GLN A 66 2.01 -24.38 12.34
C GLN A 66 2.02 -23.39 11.19
N TYR A 67 2.96 -22.43 11.20
CA TYR A 67 3.02 -21.34 10.23
C TYR A 67 3.06 -21.85 8.78
N ASP A 68 3.93 -22.81 8.47
CA ASP A 68 4.08 -23.34 7.10
C ASP A 68 2.84 -24.10 6.61
N ASN A 69 2.07 -24.70 7.52
CA ASN A 69 0.83 -25.36 7.17
C ASN A 69 -0.28 -24.34 6.88
N ILE A 70 -0.42 -23.33 7.75
CA ILE A 70 -1.44 -22.27 7.62
C ILE A 70 -1.15 -21.40 6.39
N TRP A 71 0.10 -20.96 6.22
CA TRP A 71 0.56 -20.13 5.10
C TRP A 71 1.24 -20.93 3.98
N SER A 72 0.74 -22.14 3.74
CA SER A 72 1.15 -22.92 2.57
C SER A 72 0.88 -22.17 1.26
N THR A 73 1.62 -22.49 0.20
CA THR A 73 1.47 -21.86 -1.13
C THR A 73 0.01 -21.86 -1.62
N LYS A 74 -0.72 -22.96 -1.37
CA LYS A 74 -2.14 -23.08 -1.73
C LYS A 74 -3.00 -22.06 -1.01
N ASN A 75 -2.79 -21.87 0.29
CA ASN A 75 -3.54 -20.91 1.09
C ASN A 75 -3.13 -19.47 0.75
N LEU A 76 -1.86 -19.22 0.45
CA LEU A 76 -1.41 -17.90 -0.01
C LEU A 76 -2.08 -17.50 -1.33
N ILE A 77 -2.17 -18.41 -2.30
CA ILE A 77 -2.89 -18.17 -3.56
C ILE A 77 -4.37 -17.87 -3.29
N ARG A 78 -5.02 -18.63 -2.41
CA ARG A 78 -6.42 -18.37 -2.01
C ARG A 78 -6.59 -16.99 -1.39
N THR A 79 -5.68 -16.58 -0.51
CA THR A 79 -5.70 -15.24 0.11
C THR A 79 -5.57 -14.15 -0.95
N VAL A 80 -4.64 -14.28 -1.91
CA VAL A 80 -4.49 -13.32 -3.01
C VAL A 80 -5.76 -13.24 -3.87
N ILE A 81 -6.36 -14.38 -4.22
CA ILE A 81 -7.62 -14.43 -4.96
C ILE A 81 -8.74 -13.71 -4.19
N LEU A 82 -8.84 -13.94 -2.87
CA LEU A 82 -9.83 -13.25 -2.04
C LEU A 82 -9.61 -11.74 -2.00
N ILE A 83 -8.36 -11.29 -1.83
CA ILE A 83 -8.00 -9.86 -1.84
C ILE A 83 -8.43 -9.18 -3.14
N VAL A 84 -8.29 -9.88 -4.29
CA VAL A 84 -8.69 -9.36 -5.61
C VAL A 84 -10.20 -9.42 -5.83
N ILE A 85 -10.88 -10.47 -5.36
CA ILE A 85 -12.32 -10.66 -5.58
C ILE A 85 -13.17 -9.74 -4.69
N ILE A 86 -12.78 -9.53 -3.43
CA ILE A 86 -13.58 -8.76 -2.46
C ILE A 86 -13.92 -7.33 -2.94
N PRO A 87 -13.01 -6.56 -3.58
CA PRO A 87 -13.33 -5.23 -4.11
C PRO A 87 -14.24 -5.23 -5.35
N LEU A 88 -14.35 -6.35 -6.09
CA LEU A 88 -15.04 -6.39 -7.39
C LEU A 88 -16.53 -6.01 -7.31
N PRO A 89 -17.35 -6.50 -6.36
CA PRO A 89 -18.75 -6.12 -6.28
C PRO A 89 -18.95 -4.61 -6.18
N TYR A 90 -18.12 -3.92 -5.40
CA TYR A 90 -18.18 -2.47 -5.26
C TYR A 90 -17.80 -1.75 -6.56
N VAL A 91 -16.72 -2.20 -7.21
CA VAL A 91 -16.26 -1.63 -8.48
C VAL A 91 -17.26 -1.85 -9.61
N VAL A 92 -17.85 -3.04 -9.69
CA VAL A 92 -18.91 -3.38 -10.65
C VAL A 92 -20.13 -2.48 -10.40
N TYR A 93 -20.51 -2.26 -9.14
CA TYR A 93 -21.59 -1.35 -8.79
C TYR A 93 -21.30 0.09 -9.23
N LEU A 94 -20.09 0.61 -8.96
CA LEU A 94 -19.65 1.93 -9.44
C LEU A 94 -19.71 2.04 -10.97
N SER A 95 -19.45 0.95 -11.68
CA SER A 95 -19.41 0.91 -13.15
C SER A 95 -20.81 0.94 -13.77
N ILE A 96 -21.73 0.13 -13.25
CA ILE A 96 -23.04 -0.12 -13.87
C ILE A 96 -24.08 0.91 -13.43
N SER A 97 -24.01 1.41 -12.19
CA SER A 97 -25.04 2.31 -11.68
C SER A 97 -25.09 3.63 -12.47
N GLN A 98 -26.31 3.99 -12.89
CA GLN A 98 -26.62 5.25 -13.58
C GLN A 98 -26.73 6.43 -12.60
N ASP A 99 -27.04 6.16 -11.34
CA ASP A 99 -27.13 7.16 -10.27
C ASP A 99 -25.76 7.71 -9.86
N ILE A 100 -24.68 7.18 -10.43
CA ILE A 100 -23.31 7.57 -10.14
C ILE A 100 -22.79 8.43 -11.28
N VAL A 101 -22.82 9.73 -11.05
CA VAL A 101 -22.35 10.75 -12.00
C VAL A 101 -21.06 11.36 -11.48
N MET A 102 -20.04 11.36 -12.33
CA MET A 102 -18.71 11.90 -12.05
C MET A 102 -18.27 12.74 -13.22
N TRP A 103 -17.74 13.93 -12.97
CA TRP A 103 -17.27 14.83 -14.03
C TRP A 103 -16.02 15.56 -13.61
N TYR A 104 -15.28 16.04 -14.60
CA TYR A 104 -14.20 16.98 -14.38
C TYR A 104 -14.68 18.42 -14.49
N GLU A 105 -14.12 19.28 -13.65
CA GLU A 105 -14.38 20.71 -13.66
C GLU A 105 -13.06 21.46 -13.44
N TYR A 106 -12.84 22.53 -14.20
CA TYR A 106 -11.67 23.38 -14.01
C TYR A 106 -11.85 24.28 -12.78
N SER A 107 -10.87 24.27 -11.89
CA SER A 107 -10.80 25.26 -10.82
C SER A 107 -10.35 26.62 -11.38
N SER A 108 -10.60 27.68 -10.61
CA SER A 108 -10.09 29.03 -10.89
C SER A 108 -8.56 29.13 -11.03
N ALA A 109 -7.82 28.12 -10.55
CA ALA A 109 -6.36 28.01 -10.68
C ALA A 109 -5.92 27.14 -11.88
N GLY A 110 -6.83 26.75 -12.78
CA GLY A 110 -6.53 25.90 -13.94
C GLY A 110 -6.32 24.41 -13.59
N ILE A 111 -6.68 23.98 -12.38
CA ILE A 111 -6.51 22.61 -11.91
C ILE A 111 -7.77 21.81 -12.19
N LEU A 112 -7.64 20.65 -12.83
CA LEU A 112 -8.77 19.76 -13.09
C LEU A 112 -9.23 19.08 -11.80
N ARG A 113 -10.45 19.37 -11.34
CA ARG A 113 -11.06 18.78 -10.14
C ARG A 113 -12.04 17.70 -10.55
N LEU A 114 -12.03 16.59 -9.80
CA LEU A 114 -13.02 15.53 -9.95
C LEU A 114 -14.17 15.80 -9.00
N ASN A 115 -15.35 16.00 -9.59
CA ASN A 115 -16.58 16.23 -8.86
C ASN A 115 -17.50 15.02 -8.99
N TYR A 116 -18.28 14.83 -7.95
CA TYR A 116 -19.22 13.72 -7.80
C TYR A 116 -20.59 14.30 -7.49
N ASN A 117 -21.64 13.63 -7.93
CA ASN A 117 -22.96 13.91 -7.38
C ASN A 117 -23.04 13.51 -5.90
N LYS A 118 -24.01 14.08 -5.17
CA LYS A 118 -24.16 13.87 -3.71
C LYS A 118 -24.24 12.39 -3.32
N TYR A 119 -24.90 11.57 -4.14
CA TYR A 119 -25.03 10.14 -3.91
C TYR A 119 -23.68 9.42 -4.03
N ALA A 120 -22.94 9.64 -5.11
CA ALA A 120 -21.62 9.03 -5.29
C ALA A 120 -20.63 9.47 -4.20
N THR A 121 -20.64 10.74 -3.80
CA THR A 121 -19.80 11.23 -2.68
C THR A 121 -20.08 10.47 -1.39
N ASN A 122 -21.35 10.28 -1.05
CA ASN A 122 -21.73 9.62 0.20
C ASN A 122 -21.40 8.13 0.18
N LEU A 123 -21.64 7.46 -0.96
CA LEU A 123 -21.32 6.06 -1.12
C LEU A 123 -19.81 5.82 -1.02
N THR A 124 -19.02 6.60 -1.75
CA THR A 124 -17.56 6.42 -1.80
C THR A 124 -16.90 6.79 -0.49
N SER A 125 -17.38 7.84 0.21
CA SER A 125 -16.89 8.19 1.55
C SER A 125 -17.22 7.12 2.58
N LEU A 126 -18.43 6.55 2.53
CA LEU A 126 -18.85 5.49 3.44
C LEU A 126 -18.02 4.22 3.26
N VAL A 127 -17.85 3.76 2.02
CA VAL A 127 -17.08 2.53 1.73
C VAL A 127 -15.61 2.71 2.10
N ASP A 128 -15.00 3.85 1.74
CA ASP A 128 -13.62 4.18 2.10
C ASP A 128 -13.43 4.30 3.61
N GLY A 129 -14.33 5.02 4.26
CA GLY A 129 -14.33 5.23 5.70
C GLY A 129 -14.42 3.93 6.49
N ILE A 130 -15.44 3.11 6.19
CA ILE A 130 -15.64 1.83 6.89
C ILE A 130 -14.47 0.90 6.62
N SER A 131 -14.04 0.74 5.37
CA SER A 131 -12.95 -0.19 5.03
C SER A 131 -11.62 0.24 5.66
N CYS A 132 -11.30 1.54 5.67
CA CYS A 132 -10.11 2.08 6.31
C CYS A 132 -10.15 1.92 7.82
N ILE A 133 -11.22 2.34 8.49
CA ILE A 133 -11.36 2.28 9.95
C ILE A 133 -11.33 0.83 10.44
N PHE A 134 -12.07 -0.06 9.78
CA PHE A 134 -12.14 -1.47 10.16
C PHE A 134 -10.77 -2.15 10.01
N SER A 135 -10.10 -1.93 8.87
CA SER A 135 -8.75 -2.48 8.63
C SER A 135 -7.73 -1.90 9.60
N GLY A 136 -7.83 -0.59 9.88
CA GLY A 136 -7.00 0.11 10.85
C GLY A 136 -7.14 -0.46 12.26
N LEU A 137 -8.37 -0.72 12.71
CA LEU A 137 -8.66 -1.29 14.03
C LEU A 137 -8.11 -2.71 14.16
N ILE A 138 -8.36 -3.58 13.17
CA ILE A 138 -7.84 -4.96 13.17
C ILE A 138 -6.31 -4.93 13.26
N CYS A 139 -5.67 -4.13 12.41
CA CYS A 139 -4.21 -4.01 12.40
C CYS A 139 -3.67 -3.47 13.72
N PHE A 140 -4.31 -2.45 14.30
CA PHE A 140 -3.91 -1.88 15.58
C PHE A 140 -3.90 -2.93 16.70
N VAL A 141 -5.00 -3.67 16.85
CA VAL A 141 -5.13 -4.72 17.87
C VAL A 141 -4.08 -5.81 17.67
N MET A 142 -3.92 -6.29 16.43
CA MET A 142 -2.99 -7.37 16.13
C MET A 142 -1.53 -6.95 16.34
N TYR A 143 -1.13 -5.74 15.93
CA TYR A 143 0.22 -5.24 16.19
C TYR A 143 0.48 -5.01 17.67
N ALA A 144 -0.51 -4.53 18.44
CA ALA A 144 -0.37 -4.41 19.89
C ALA A 144 -0.09 -5.77 20.55
N ILE A 145 -0.77 -6.84 20.09
CA ILE A 145 -0.53 -8.20 20.55
C ILE A 145 0.87 -8.70 20.12
N ILE A 146 1.24 -8.53 18.86
CA ILE A 146 2.57 -8.93 18.34
C ILE A 146 3.69 -8.26 19.14
N ILE A 147 3.61 -6.95 19.37
CA ILE A 147 4.59 -6.18 20.14
C ILE A 147 4.65 -6.68 21.59
N SER A 148 3.50 -6.94 22.20
CA SER A 148 3.42 -7.47 23.58
C SER A 148 4.09 -8.83 23.71
N ILE A 149 3.84 -9.75 22.77
CA ILE A 149 4.48 -11.08 22.74
C ILE A 149 5.98 -10.94 22.52
N ALA A 150 6.39 -10.10 21.57
CA ALA A 150 7.80 -9.87 21.27
C ALA A 150 8.56 -9.31 22.48
N PHE A 151 7.96 -8.37 23.21
CA PHE A 151 8.55 -7.82 24.42
C PHE A 151 8.72 -8.89 25.52
N ARG A 152 7.72 -9.76 25.71
CA ARG A 152 7.82 -10.89 26.66
C ARG A 152 8.92 -11.87 26.26
N LEU A 153 9.02 -12.23 24.99
CA LEU A 153 10.07 -13.11 24.48
C LEU A 153 11.47 -12.51 24.69
N TRP A 154 11.63 -11.22 24.41
CA TRP A 154 12.89 -10.51 24.62
C TRP A 154 13.33 -10.54 26.10
N GLN A 155 12.40 -10.32 27.03
CA GLN A 155 12.70 -10.40 28.47
C GLN A 155 13.10 -11.81 28.90
N ASN A 156 12.43 -12.85 28.39
CA ASN A 156 12.73 -14.24 28.73
C ASN A 156 14.13 -14.65 28.22
N HIS A 157 14.53 -14.21 27.03
CA HIS A 157 15.87 -14.45 26.51
C HIS A 157 16.98 -13.76 27.30
N LYS A 158 16.70 -12.61 27.93
CA LYS A 158 17.66 -11.95 28.82
C LYS A 158 17.91 -12.76 30.11
N LYS A 159 16.92 -13.53 30.56
CA LYS A 159 16.97 -14.33 31.80
C LYS A 159 17.55 -15.73 31.61
N VAL A 160 17.33 -16.37 30.45
CA VAL A 160 17.76 -17.75 30.16
C VAL A 160 19.08 -17.73 29.38
N SER A 161 20.20 -17.57 30.09
CA SER A 161 21.56 -17.68 29.51
C SER A 161 22.30 -18.87 30.10
N THR A 162 22.07 -20.08 29.58
CA THR A 162 22.81 -21.28 30.05
C THR A 162 23.24 -22.30 28.99
N SER A 163 22.95 -22.16 27.69
CA SER A 163 23.55 -23.04 26.66
C SER A 163 23.82 -22.33 25.31
N PRO A 164 25.01 -22.49 24.68
CA PRO A 164 25.44 -21.75 23.48
C PRO A 164 24.95 -22.32 22.14
N ALA A 165 24.60 -23.61 22.04
CA ALA A 165 24.27 -24.26 20.75
C ALA A 165 22.82 -24.02 20.31
N ASP A 166 21.83 -24.26 21.18
CA ASP A 166 20.41 -23.96 20.91
C ASP A 166 20.11 -22.46 20.86
N LYS A 167 20.98 -21.65 21.46
CA LYS A 167 20.93 -20.18 21.36
C LYS A 167 21.06 -19.73 19.91
N LYS A 168 21.94 -20.32 19.09
CA LYS A 168 22.30 -19.73 17.78
C LYS A 168 21.16 -19.81 16.76
N ASN A 169 20.47 -20.96 16.67
CA ASN A 169 19.39 -21.13 15.68
C ASN A 169 18.08 -20.44 16.10
N ASN A 170 17.65 -20.60 17.35
CA ASN A 170 16.42 -19.96 17.84
C ASN A 170 16.55 -18.43 17.94
N TYR A 171 17.74 -17.90 18.27
CA TYR A 171 17.99 -16.46 18.30
C TYR A 171 17.98 -15.85 16.89
N VAL A 172 18.55 -16.52 15.89
CA VAL A 172 18.53 -16.05 14.50
C VAL A 172 17.10 -16.03 13.95
N TYR A 173 16.31 -17.07 14.21
CA TYR A 173 14.90 -17.10 13.77
C TYR A 173 14.07 -16.00 14.45
N GLY A 174 14.10 -15.92 15.78
CA GLY A 174 13.33 -14.92 16.53
C GLY A 174 13.69 -13.47 16.17
N THR A 175 14.97 -13.17 15.94
CA THR A 175 15.42 -11.82 15.56
C THR A 175 15.01 -11.43 14.15
N VAL A 176 14.94 -12.37 13.20
CA VAL A 176 14.45 -12.10 11.83
C VAL A 176 12.96 -11.80 11.85
N HIS A 177 12.13 -12.65 12.47
CA HIS A 177 10.68 -12.43 12.56
C HIS A 177 10.32 -11.16 13.35
N PHE A 178 11.10 -10.83 14.39
CA PHE A 178 10.94 -9.59 15.13
C PHE A 178 11.21 -8.35 14.28
N LYS A 179 12.34 -8.32 13.55
CA LYS A 179 12.68 -7.21 12.63
C LYS A 179 11.61 -7.04 11.57
N LEU A 180 11.12 -8.15 11.01
CA LEU A 180 10.04 -8.16 10.04
C LEU A 180 8.75 -7.56 10.58
N SER A 181 8.40 -7.91 11.81
CA SER A 181 7.21 -7.41 12.52
C SER A 181 7.31 -5.92 12.80
N LEU A 182 8.50 -5.43 13.20
CA LEU A 182 8.74 -4.02 13.44
C LEU A 182 8.66 -3.19 12.15
N ILE A 183 9.25 -3.68 11.05
CA ILE A 183 9.12 -3.03 9.73
C ILE A 183 7.64 -2.94 9.34
N SER A 184 6.89 -4.04 9.46
CA SER A 184 5.46 -4.05 9.13
C SER A 184 4.62 -3.14 10.03
N ALA A 185 5.02 -2.95 11.30
CA ALA A 185 4.38 -1.99 12.21
C ALA A 185 4.64 -0.53 11.82
N VAL A 186 5.86 -0.20 11.37
CA VAL A 186 6.17 1.14 10.82
C VAL A 186 5.32 1.42 9.58
N LEU A 187 5.12 0.42 8.73
CA LEU A 187 4.29 0.54 7.53
C LEU A 187 2.81 0.73 7.88
N PHE A 188 2.33 0.07 8.92
CA PHE A 188 0.99 0.29 9.46
C PHE A 188 0.77 1.74 9.94
N LEU A 189 1.82 2.47 10.34
CA LEU A 189 1.67 3.88 10.74
C LEU A 189 1.06 4.75 9.64
N THR A 190 1.34 4.44 8.37
CA THR A 190 0.76 5.16 7.22
C THR A 190 -0.74 4.88 7.09
N LEU A 191 -1.17 3.63 7.31
CA LEU A 191 -2.59 3.26 7.36
C LEU A 191 -3.31 3.89 8.56
N LEU A 192 -2.65 3.94 9.72
CA LEU A 192 -3.17 4.58 10.92
C LEU A 192 -3.38 6.09 10.68
N LEU A 193 -2.39 6.75 10.09
CA LEU A 193 -2.48 8.17 9.76
C LEU A 193 -3.61 8.44 8.75
N ASN A 194 -3.76 7.59 7.74
CA ASN A 194 -4.90 7.67 6.82
C ASN A 194 -6.24 7.47 7.55
N THR A 195 -6.32 6.52 8.49
CA THR A 195 -7.52 6.30 9.32
C THR A 195 -7.87 7.54 10.14
N VAL A 196 -6.88 8.20 10.74
CA VAL A 196 -7.08 9.47 11.45
C VAL A 196 -7.61 10.54 10.50
N CYS A 197 -7.04 10.69 9.29
CA CYS A 197 -7.56 11.62 8.29
C CYS A 197 -9.04 11.34 7.97
N GLN A 198 -9.43 10.07 7.77
CA GLN A 198 -10.82 9.71 7.47
C GLN A 198 -11.76 10.03 8.64
N CYS A 199 -11.37 9.73 9.88
CA CYS A 199 -12.14 10.10 11.06
C CYS A 199 -12.33 11.62 11.17
N LEU A 200 -11.27 12.39 10.91
CA LEU A 200 -11.33 13.85 10.89
C LEU A 200 -12.22 14.37 9.76
N THR A 201 -12.19 13.74 8.59
CA THR A 201 -13.08 14.08 7.47
C THR A 201 -14.54 13.88 7.84
N PHE A 202 -14.91 12.75 8.46
CA PHE A 202 -16.29 12.54 8.93
C PHE A 202 -16.71 13.54 10.00
N TYR A 203 -15.82 13.87 10.93
CA TYR A 203 -16.10 14.88 11.95
C TYR A 203 -16.27 16.28 11.35
N ALA A 204 -15.43 16.66 10.38
CA ALA A 204 -15.57 17.94 9.69
C ALA A 204 -16.85 18.00 8.83
N GLN A 205 -17.25 16.88 8.23
CA GLN A 205 -18.52 16.74 7.51
C GLN A 205 -19.73 16.90 8.43
N SER A 206 -19.72 16.35 9.64
CA SER A 206 -20.83 16.51 10.59
C SER A 206 -20.98 17.95 11.08
N LEU A 207 -19.89 18.72 11.10
CA LEU A 207 -19.87 20.16 11.43
C LEU A 207 -20.14 21.07 10.22
N GLY A 208 -20.22 20.53 9.00
CA GLY A 208 -20.37 21.33 7.77
C GLY A 208 -19.17 22.21 7.42
N ALA A 209 -17.99 21.95 8.00
CA ALA A 209 -16.79 22.78 7.84
C ALA A 209 -16.03 22.43 6.55
N THR A 210 -16.47 22.98 5.41
CA THR A 210 -15.93 22.67 4.08
C THR A 210 -14.45 23.01 3.92
N ASP A 211 -13.97 24.09 4.52
CA ASP A 211 -12.56 24.50 4.43
C ASP A 211 -11.63 23.51 5.15
N VAL A 212 -12.08 23.01 6.30
CA VAL A 212 -11.35 21.99 7.08
C VAL A 212 -11.29 20.68 6.30
N ILE A 213 -12.38 20.29 5.63
CA ILE A 213 -12.41 19.09 4.77
C ILE A 213 -11.38 19.19 3.66
N LEU A 214 -11.25 20.35 3.00
CA LEU A 214 -10.28 20.55 1.93
C LEU A 214 -8.84 20.43 2.44
N ILE A 215 -8.53 21.02 3.60
CA ILE A 215 -7.22 20.90 4.25
C ILE A 215 -6.91 19.43 4.60
N ILE A 216 -7.88 18.71 5.17
CA ILE A 216 -7.70 17.29 5.51
C ILE A 216 -7.45 16.47 4.24
N TYR A 217 -8.15 16.74 3.14
CA TYR A 217 -7.87 16.09 1.87
C TYR A 217 -6.45 16.35 1.40
N ASP A 218 -5.98 17.60 1.45
CA ASP A 218 -4.62 17.94 1.05
C ASP A 218 -3.54 17.25 1.89
N ILE A 219 -3.78 17.04 3.19
CA ILE A 219 -2.89 16.26 4.07
C ILE A 219 -2.99 14.76 3.78
N SER A 220 -4.20 14.24 3.53
CA SER A 220 -4.43 12.81 3.27
C SER A 220 -3.75 12.33 1.99
N TYR A 221 -3.62 13.19 0.97
CA TYR A 221 -3.03 12.83 -0.32
C TYR A 221 -1.57 12.33 -0.24
N PRO A 222 -0.62 13.04 0.40
CA PRO A 222 0.73 12.52 0.64
C PRO A 222 0.76 11.23 1.46
N VAL A 223 -0.14 11.10 2.44
CA VAL A 223 -0.23 9.88 3.27
C VAL A 223 -0.60 8.67 2.41
N MET A 224 -1.58 8.85 1.53
CA MET A 224 -1.98 7.83 0.56
C MET A 224 -0.86 7.51 -0.44
N ASP A 225 -0.04 8.49 -0.85
CA ASP A 225 1.12 8.22 -1.72
C ASP A 225 2.16 7.35 -1.04
N ILE A 226 2.46 7.63 0.22
CA ILE A 226 3.39 6.81 0.98
C ILE A 226 2.79 5.41 1.15
N LEU A 227 1.50 5.30 1.44
CA LEU A 227 0.82 4.01 1.55
C LEU A 227 0.95 3.19 0.26
N TYR A 228 0.62 3.79 -0.90
CA TYR A 228 0.70 3.14 -2.21
C TYR A 228 2.14 2.86 -2.65
N GLY A 229 3.06 3.76 -2.36
CA GLY A 229 4.47 3.65 -2.71
C GLY A 229 5.24 2.72 -1.79
N SER A 230 4.74 2.44 -0.58
CA SER A 230 5.49 1.68 0.42
C SER A 230 5.67 0.21 0.07
N SER A 231 4.72 -0.41 -0.63
CA SER A 231 4.67 -1.85 -0.93
C SER A 231 5.98 -2.47 -1.48
N PRO A 232 6.63 -1.92 -2.52
CA PRO A 232 7.92 -2.43 -3.00
C PRO A 232 9.04 -2.30 -1.96
N TYR A 233 9.03 -1.25 -1.13
CA TYR A 233 10.02 -1.09 -0.05
C TYR A 233 9.79 -2.12 1.06
N ILE A 234 8.54 -2.50 1.34
CA ILE A 234 8.22 -3.61 2.26
C ILE A 234 8.87 -4.89 1.77
N LEU A 235 8.62 -5.26 0.51
CA LEU A 235 9.19 -6.47 -0.10
C LEU A 235 10.72 -6.45 -0.06
N PHE A 236 11.34 -5.32 -0.40
CA PHE A 236 12.79 -5.18 -0.37
C PHE A 236 13.39 -5.28 1.04
N LEU A 237 12.75 -4.69 2.04
CA LEU A 237 13.22 -4.70 3.44
C LEU A 237 12.95 -6.04 4.14
N THR A 238 11.90 -6.76 3.73
CA THR A 238 11.47 -8.00 4.38
C THR A 238 12.01 -9.28 3.71
N CYS A 239 12.21 -9.31 2.40
CA CYS A 239 12.68 -10.50 1.68
C CYS A 239 14.20 -10.45 1.47
N LYS A 240 14.94 -11.21 2.29
CA LYS A 240 16.40 -11.35 2.13
C LYS A 240 16.77 -11.93 0.76
N ASP A 241 16.00 -12.90 0.27
CA ASP A 241 16.28 -13.58 -1.01
C ASP A 241 16.07 -12.63 -2.18
N LEU A 242 14.94 -11.90 -2.20
CA LEU A 242 14.66 -10.86 -3.19
C LEU A 242 15.75 -9.78 -3.22
N ARG A 243 16.21 -9.33 -2.03
CA ARG A 243 17.32 -8.37 -1.93
C ARG A 243 18.63 -8.94 -2.48
N THR A 244 18.89 -10.22 -2.23
CA THR A 244 20.11 -10.89 -2.70
C THR A 244 20.09 -11.08 -4.21
N GLU A 245 18.94 -11.45 -4.78
CA GLU A 245 18.73 -11.52 -6.23
C GLU A 245 18.82 -10.15 -6.90
N LEU A 246 18.16 -9.11 -6.37
CA LEU A 246 18.27 -7.74 -6.90
C LEU A 246 19.71 -7.23 -6.89
N ILE A 247 20.45 -7.44 -5.80
CA ILE A 247 21.88 -7.09 -5.73
C ILE A 247 22.68 -7.92 -6.73
N GLY A 248 22.33 -9.19 -6.92
CA GLY A 248 22.89 -10.06 -7.95
C GLY A 248 22.69 -9.49 -9.36
N CYS A 249 21.46 -9.14 -9.74
CA CYS A 249 21.13 -8.54 -11.03
C CYS A 249 21.85 -7.20 -11.25
N ILE A 250 21.93 -6.34 -10.23
CA ILE A 250 22.65 -5.06 -10.32
C ILE A 250 24.16 -5.26 -10.50
N LYS A 251 24.74 -6.25 -9.81
CA LYS A 251 26.17 -6.59 -9.96
C LYS A 251 26.49 -7.19 -11.33
N ILE A 252 25.62 -8.07 -11.84
CA ILE A 252 25.75 -8.64 -13.20
C ILE A 252 25.72 -7.53 -14.25
N ASN A 253 24.75 -6.61 -14.16
CA ASN A 253 24.65 -5.48 -15.09
C ASN A 253 25.86 -4.52 -15.00
N LYS A 254 26.42 -4.28 -13.80
CA LYS A 254 27.66 -3.50 -13.65
C LYS A 254 28.89 -4.21 -14.23
N GLY A 255 28.94 -5.54 -14.13
CA GLY A 255 29.98 -6.37 -14.75
C GLY A 255 29.93 -6.32 -16.27
N GLU A 256 28.74 -6.42 -16.85
CA GLU A 256 28.54 -6.32 -18.31
C GLU A 256 28.77 -4.91 -18.86
N SER A 257 28.40 -3.86 -18.12
CA SER A 257 28.71 -2.47 -18.51
C SER A 257 30.22 -2.18 -18.45
N SER A 258 30.93 -2.77 -17.47
CA SER A 258 32.39 -2.66 -17.36
C SER A 258 33.09 -3.39 -18.52
N LEU A 259 32.64 -4.60 -18.87
CA LEU A 259 33.16 -5.37 -20.00
C LEU A 259 32.88 -4.72 -21.37
N LYS A 260 31.69 -4.11 -21.55
CA LYS A 260 31.39 -3.33 -22.77
C LYS A 260 32.27 -2.08 -22.87
N ASN A 261 32.50 -1.36 -21.77
CA ASN A 261 33.38 -0.18 -21.77
C ASN A 261 34.85 -0.54 -22.01
N LEU A 262 35.33 -1.68 -21.47
CA LEU A 262 36.68 -2.21 -21.73
C LEU A 262 36.88 -2.61 -23.19
N ASN A 263 35.88 -3.22 -23.84
CA ASN A 263 35.97 -3.56 -25.26
C ASN A 263 35.90 -2.34 -26.19
N ILE A 264 35.18 -1.29 -25.79
CA ILE A 264 35.16 -0.01 -26.52
C ILE A 264 36.52 0.71 -26.42
N THR A 265 37.14 0.75 -25.23
CA THR A 265 38.48 1.36 -25.07
C THR A 265 39.56 0.56 -25.80
N ARG A 266 39.47 -0.77 -25.84
CA ARG A 266 40.43 -1.61 -26.56
C ARG A 266 40.36 -1.42 -28.09
N ASN A 267 39.16 -1.19 -28.63
CA ASN A 267 38.98 -0.92 -30.06
C ASN A 267 39.35 0.52 -30.47
N GLN A 268 39.38 1.48 -29.55
CA GLN A 268 39.86 2.84 -29.81
C GLN A 268 41.39 2.97 -29.77
N ASN A 269 42.09 2.04 -29.10
CA ASN A 269 43.56 2.03 -29.04
C ASN A 269 44.22 1.25 -30.21
N HIS A 270 43.42 0.75 -31.16
CA HIS A 270 43.87 0.00 -32.34
C HIS A 270 43.55 0.71 -33.67
N VAL A 271 43.23 2.00 -33.63
CA VAL A 271 43.10 2.88 -34.81
C VAL A 271 44.22 3.91 -34.78
#